data_AF-A0A1Q3APA5-F1
#
_entry.id   AF-A0A1Q3APA5-F1
#
_cell.length_a   1.000
_cell.length_b   1.000
_cell.length_c   1.000
_cell.angle_alpha   90.00
_cell.angle_beta   90.00
_cell.angle_gamma   90.00
#
_symmetry.space_group_name_H-M   'P 1'
#
loop_
_entity.id
_entity.type
_entity.pdbx_description
1 polymer ?
#
loop_
_entity_poly.entity_id
_entity_poly.type
_entity_poly.pdbx_seq_one_letter_code
_entity_poly.pdbx_strand_id
1 'polypeptide(L)'
;MCRTLLNENNLPKYFWAEATNTLCYVLNRISIRSILNKTPYELWSGRKPNISYFLAFGCKCFIHNNGKDHLGMFDSKVDEGIFLRYSTTSRAFRCFNKRTLLVEESMHVIFYESNPKLTEEVIDVDSIDFIENGIEELNLEDIKKEESIHGESSQSYQEVLHNKTLKVIRGHPHEAIIGNPRL
;
A
#
# COMPACT_ATOMS: atom_id res chain seq x y z
N MET A 1 0.54 17.35 6.77
CA MET A 1 -0.57 16.77 5.99
C MET A 1 -0.42 15.25 5.85
N CYS A 2 0.61 14.69 5.19
CA CYS A 2 0.75 13.22 5.11
C CYS A 2 0.85 12.54 6.49
N ARG A 3 1.63 13.11 7.42
CA ARG A 3 1.67 12.67 8.83
C ARG A 3 0.30 12.67 9.51
N THR A 4 -0.52 13.69 9.24
CA THR A 4 -1.87 13.82 9.79
C THR A 4 -2.76 12.70 9.27
N LEU A 5 -2.68 12.42 7.97
CA LEU A 5 -3.46 11.38 7.29
C LEU A 5 -3.16 9.97 7.84
N LEU A 6 -1.89 9.70 8.17
CA LEU A 6 -1.50 8.43 8.80
C LEU A 6 -1.98 8.36 10.26
N ASN A 7 -1.81 9.44 11.03
CA ASN A 7 -2.17 9.46 12.44
C ASN A 7 -3.69 9.41 12.69
N GLU A 8 -4.50 9.92 11.77
CA GLU A 8 -5.97 9.97 11.91
C GLU A 8 -6.59 8.58 12.05
N ASN A 9 -6.03 7.58 11.36
CA ASN A 9 -6.48 6.19 11.41
C ASN A 9 -5.43 5.24 12.03
N ASN A 10 -4.46 5.78 12.78
CA ASN A 10 -3.35 5.03 13.37
C ASN A 10 -2.67 4.06 12.39
N LEU A 11 -2.48 4.51 11.14
CA LEU A 11 -1.90 3.67 10.10
C LEU A 11 -0.37 3.62 10.20
N PRO A 12 0.22 2.43 9.95
CA PRO A 12 1.66 2.27 9.98
C PRO A 12 2.41 3.19 9.01
N LYS A 13 3.64 3.55 9.39
CA LYS A 13 4.48 4.46 8.61
C LYS A 13 4.81 3.93 7.22
N TYR A 14 4.81 2.62 6.98
CA TYR A 14 5.12 2.07 5.67
C TYR A 14 4.09 2.45 4.58
N PHE A 15 2.88 2.87 4.96
CA PHE A 15 1.88 3.39 4.02
C PHE A 15 2.12 4.85 3.60
N TRP A 16 3.22 5.49 4.02
CA TRP A 16 3.52 6.90 3.72
C TRP A 16 3.46 7.24 2.22
N ALA A 17 3.87 6.30 1.35
CA ALA A 17 3.85 6.52 -0.09
C ALA A 17 2.42 6.63 -0.62
N GLU A 18 1.52 5.75 -0.18
CA GLU A 18 0.11 5.78 -0.57
C GLU A 18 -0.61 7.00 0.02
N ALA A 19 -0.34 7.33 1.29
CA ALA A 19 -0.86 8.54 1.93
C ALA A 19 -0.44 9.82 1.18
N THR A 20 0.81 9.90 0.75
CA THR A 20 1.34 11.05 -0.02
C THR A 20 0.65 11.18 -1.37
N ASN A 21 0.46 10.06 -2.09
CA ASN A 21 -0.23 10.05 -3.37
C ASN A 21 -1.68 10.50 -3.25
N THR A 22 -2.41 10.00 -2.25
CA THR A 22 -3.80 10.40 -1.97
C THR A 22 -3.89 11.87 -1.63
N LEU A 23 -2.99 12.36 -0.78
CA LEU A 23 -2.91 13.78 -0.45
C LEU A 23 -2.67 14.64 -1.69
N CYS A 24 -1.71 14.30 -2.55
CA CYS A 24 -1.45 15.04 -3.79
C CYS A 24 -2.68 15.04 -4.70
N TYR A 25 -3.35 13.89 -4.85
CA TYR A 25 -4.57 13.77 -5.65
C TYR A 25 -5.69 14.68 -5.15
N VAL A 26 -5.91 14.70 -3.83
CA VAL A 26 -6.91 15.55 -3.18
C VAL A 26 -6.54 17.03 -3.33
N LEU A 27 -5.31 17.42 -2.97
CA LEU A 27 -4.84 18.81 -3.02
C LEU A 27 -4.96 19.41 -4.42
N ASN A 28 -4.66 18.64 -5.48
CA ASN A 28 -4.80 19.09 -6.85
C ASN A 28 -6.25 19.45 -7.24
N ARG A 29 -7.24 18.92 -6.52
CA ARG A 29 -8.67 19.06 -6.81
C ARG A 29 -9.43 19.91 -5.79
N ILE A 30 -8.88 20.16 -4.60
CA ILE A 30 -9.54 21.00 -3.57
C ILE A 30 -8.83 22.33 -3.34
N SER A 31 -7.52 22.42 -3.61
CA SER A 31 -6.76 23.63 -3.31
C SER A 31 -7.07 24.70 -4.36
N ILE A 32 -7.68 25.81 -3.92
CA ILE A 32 -8.02 26.93 -4.79
C ILE A 32 -6.89 27.96 -4.71
N ARG A 33 -6.36 28.36 -5.87
CA ARG A 33 -5.41 29.47 -5.94
C ARG A 33 -6.20 30.78 -5.96
N SER A 34 -6.11 31.57 -4.88
CA SER A 34 -6.90 32.81 -4.70
C SER A 34 -6.84 33.78 -5.90
N ILE A 35 -5.69 33.90 -6.58
CA ILE A 35 -5.56 34.80 -7.73
C ILE A 35 -6.35 34.36 -8.97
N LEU A 36 -6.57 33.04 -9.14
CA LEU A 36 -7.26 32.48 -10.30
C LEU A 36 -8.67 32.00 -9.97
N ASN A 37 -9.00 31.83 -8.68
CA ASN A 37 -10.22 31.19 -8.18
C ASN A 37 -10.49 29.83 -8.85
N LYS A 38 -9.42 29.10 -9.16
CA LYS A 38 -9.45 27.78 -9.80
C LYS A 38 -8.53 26.82 -9.09
N THR A 39 -8.88 25.54 -9.15
CA THR A 39 -8.04 24.43 -8.68
C THR A 39 -7.00 24.04 -9.74
N PRO A 40 -5.85 23.45 -9.37
CA PRO A 40 -4.89 22.91 -10.33
C PRO A 40 -5.53 21.95 -11.34
N TYR A 41 -6.48 21.12 -10.88
CA TYR A 41 -7.23 20.22 -11.74
C TYR A 41 -8.09 20.96 -12.77
N GLU A 42 -8.77 22.04 -12.40
CA GLU A 42 -9.53 22.87 -13.34
C GLU A 42 -8.64 23.56 -14.36
N LEU A 43 -7.46 24.00 -13.95
CA LEU A 43 -6.48 24.63 -14.85
C LEU A 43 -5.94 23.64 -15.87
N TRP A 44 -5.70 22.40 -15.46
CA TRP A 44 -5.15 21.36 -16.34
C TRP A 44 -6.22 20.66 -17.21
N SER A 45 -7.36 20.30 -16.62
CA SER A 45 -8.42 19.51 -17.29
C SER A 45 -9.50 20.39 -17.94
N GLY A 46 -9.61 21.67 -17.56
CA GLY A 46 -10.70 22.55 -17.99
C GLY A 46 -12.07 22.19 -17.42
N ARG A 47 -12.15 21.19 -16.52
CA ARG A 47 -13.38 20.68 -15.92
C ARG A 47 -13.34 20.83 -14.41
N LYS A 48 -14.49 21.10 -13.81
CA LYS A 48 -14.62 21.11 -12.34
C LYS A 48 -14.44 19.69 -11.78
N PRO A 49 -13.68 19.52 -10.69
CA PRO A 49 -13.53 18.22 -10.05
C PRO A 49 -14.86 17.81 -9.42
N ASN A 50 -15.21 16.52 -9.54
CA ASN A 50 -16.30 15.94 -8.76
C ASN A 50 -15.78 15.60 -7.35
N ILE A 51 -16.34 16.26 -6.34
CA ILE A 51 -15.89 16.16 -4.94
C ILE A 51 -16.61 15.01 -4.21
N SER A 52 -17.78 14.57 -4.67
CA SER A 52 -18.55 13.48 -4.06
C SER A 52 -17.88 12.11 -4.16
N TYR A 53 -16.79 12.00 -4.93
CA TYR A 53 -15.99 10.79 -5.09
C TYR A 53 -14.86 10.69 -4.05
N PHE A 54 -14.61 11.74 -3.26
CA PHE A 54 -13.60 11.68 -2.22
C PHE A 54 -14.04 10.78 -1.06
N LEU A 55 -13.05 10.14 -0.46
CA LEU A 55 -13.18 9.14 0.59
C LEU A 55 -12.08 9.43 1.61
N ALA A 56 -12.39 9.32 2.90
CA ALA A 56 -11.39 9.43 3.95
C ALA A 56 -10.30 8.35 3.80
N PHE A 57 -9.04 8.77 3.71
CA PHE A 57 -7.89 7.87 3.69
C PHE A 57 -7.86 7.03 4.97
N GLY A 58 -7.66 5.73 4.86
CA GLY A 58 -7.66 4.82 6.00
C GLY A 58 -9.05 4.36 6.44
N CYS A 59 -10.12 4.73 5.73
CA CYS A 59 -11.45 4.24 6.06
C CYS A 59 -11.58 2.73 5.83
N LYS A 60 -12.44 2.09 6.64
CA LYS A 60 -12.78 0.68 6.50
C LYS A 60 -13.53 0.48 5.17
N CYS A 61 -13.10 -0.51 4.40
CA CYS A 61 -13.73 -0.87 3.15
C CYS A 61 -13.91 -2.38 3.00
N PHE A 62 -14.82 -2.77 2.13
CA PHE A 62 -15.13 -4.14 1.81
C PHE A 62 -14.88 -4.37 0.32
N ILE A 63 -13.90 -5.23 0.01
CA ILE A 63 -13.42 -5.49 -1.33
C ILE A 63 -14.08 -6.77 -1.82
N HIS A 64 -14.78 -6.71 -2.95
CA HIS A 64 -15.35 -7.91 -3.53
C HIS A 64 -14.26 -8.78 -4.15
N ASN A 65 -14.23 -10.06 -3.76
CA ASN A 65 -13.38 -11.06 -4.38
C ASN A 65 -13.98 -11.46 -5.73
N ASN A 66 -13.55 -10.76 -6.78
CA ASN A 66 -14.07 -10.91 -8.14
C ASN A 66 -13.54 -12.18 -8.84
N GLY A 67 -13.69 -13.33 -8.17
CA GLY A 67 -13.24 -14.64 -8.66
C GLY A 67 -11.71 -14.85 -8.61
N LYS A 68 -10.98 -14.12 -7.75
CA LYS A 68 -9.54 -14.30 -7.58
C LYS A 68 -9.23 -15.61 -6.85
N ASP A 69 -10.09 -15.95 -5.88
CA ASP A 69 -9.98 -17.18 -5.12
C ASP A 69 -11.08 -18.18 -5.52
N HIS A 70 -10.74 -19.47 -5.42
CA HIS A 70 -11.69 -20.57 -5.61
C HIS A 70 -12.57 -20.73 -4.36
N LEU A 71 -13.52 -19.82 -4.20
CA LEU A 71 -14.47 -19.81 -3.09
C LEU A 71 -15.60 -20.82 -3.32
N GLY A 72 -15.87 -21.64 -2.31
CA GLY A 72 -17.02 -22.52 -2.24
C GLY A 72 -18.35 -21.76 -2.08
N MET A 73 -19.47 -22.48 -2.12
CA MET A 73 -20.81 -21.87 -2.11
C MET A 73 -21.11 -21.04 -0.86
N PHE A 74 -20.48 -21.37 0.27
CA PHE A 74 -20.72 -20.75 1.58
C PHE A 74 -19.60 -19.82 2.04
N ASP A 75 -18.53 -19.69 1.25
CA ASP A 75 -17.40 -18.85 1.63
C ASP A 75 -17.71 -17.37 1.42
N SER A 76 -17.11 -16.51 2.25
CA SER A 76 -17.25 -15.06 2.08
C SER A 76 -16.66 -14.62 0.75
N LYS A 77 -17.44 -13.88 -0.04
CA LYS A 77 -17.00 -13.28 -1.30
C LYS A 77 -16.44 -11.87 -1.14
N VAL A 78 -16.24 -11.44 0.10
CA VAL A 78 -15.86 -10.08 0.43
C VAL A 78 -14.79 -10.11 1.50
N ASP A 79 -13.74 -9.35 1.25
CA ASP A 79 -12.64 -9.16 2.17
C ASP A 79 -12.72 -7.79 2.83
N GLU A 80 -12.41 -7.73 4.12
CA GLU A 80 -12.23 -6.46 4.81
C GLU A 80 -10.88 -5.86 4.44
N GLY A 81 -10.88 -4.56 4.21
CA GLY A 81 -9.69 -3.80 3.88
C GLY A 81 -9.70 -2.37 4.38
N ILE A 82 -8.63 -1.67 4.04
CA ILE A 82 -8.39 -0.27 4.37
C ILE A 82 -8.19 0.50 3.08
N PHE A 83 -8.93 1.59 2.88
CA PHE A 83 -8.74 2.45 1.72
C PHE A 83 -7.39 3.17 1.80
N LEU A 84 -6.56 3.05 0.76
CA LEU A 84 -5.27 3.71 0.71
C LEU A 84 -5.20 4.79 -0.37
N ARG A 85 -5.67 4.52 -1.59
CA ARG A 85 -5.43 5.44 -2.71
C ARG A 85 -6.40 5.29 -3.87
N TYR A 86 -6.59 6.37 -4.63
CA TYR A 86 -7.22 6.35 -5.94
C TYR A 86 -6.30 5.81 -7.04
N SER A 87 -6.80 4.90 -7.89
CA SER A 87 -6.04 4.43 -9.05
C SER A 87 -5.71 5.58 -10.00
N THR A 88 -4.54 5.48 -10.65
CA THR A 88 -4.10 6.44 -11.69
C THR A 88 -4.60 6.09 -13.07
N THR A 89 -4.88 4.81 -13.33
CA THR A 89 -5.18 4.29 -14.68
C THR A 89 -6.67 4.02 -14.86
N SER A 90 -7.36 3.66 -13.78
CA SER A 90 -8.75 3.19 -13.84
C SER A 90 -9.61 3.89 -12.80
N ARG A 91 -10.93 3.68 -12.87
CA ARG A 91 -11.87 4.16 -11.84
C ARG A 91 -11.95 3.19 -10.65
N ALA A 92 -10.80 2.69 -10.25
CA ALA A 92 -10.63 1.75 -9.15
C ALA A 92 -9.98 2.41 -7.93
N PHE A 93 -10.01 1.69 -6.83
CA PHE A 93 -9.39 2.07 -5.57
C PHE A 93 -8.31 1.06 -5.21
N ARG A 94 -7.20 1.55 -4.69
CA ARG A 94 -6.16 0.76 -4.05
C ARG A 94 -6.50 0.64 -2.58
N CYS A 95 -6.70 -0.59 -2.14
CA CYS A 95 -7.06 -0.93 -0.78
C CYS A 95 -6.08 -1.97 -0.25
N PHE A 96 -5.74 -1.87 1.03
CA PHE A 96 -5.02 -2.93 1.72
C PHE A 96 -6.01 -3.98 2.16
N ASN A 97 -5.88 -5.21 1.66
CA ASN A 97 -6.71 -6.33 2.05
C ASN A 97 -6.14 -6.94 3.34
N LYS A 98 -6.93 -7.00 4.41
CA LYS A 98 -6.48 -7.51 5.71
C LYS A 98 -6.26 -9.02 5.70
N ARG A 99 -6.95 -9.76 4.82
CA ARG A 99 -6.82 -11.23 4.70
C ARG A 99 -5.54 -11.61 3.98
N THR A 100 -5.23 -10.96 2.86
CA THR A 100 -4.04 -11.30 2.04
C THR A 100 -2.80 -10.51 2.43
N LEU A 101 -2.94 -9.45 3.23
CA LEU A 101 -1.89 -8.51 3.59
C LEU A 101 -1.24 -7.82 2.38
N LEU A 102 -1.98 -7.74 1.26
CA LEU A 102 -1.53 -7.11 0.02
C LEU A 102 -2.36 -5.86 -0.31
N VAL A 103 -1.69 -4.91 -0.96
CA VAL A 103 -2.38 -3.75 -1.56
C VAL A 103 -2.89 -4.16 -2.94
N GLU A 104 -4.20 -4.20 -3.09
CA GLU A 104 -4.86 -4.57 -4.33
C GLU A 104 -5.68 -3.42 -4.90
N GLU A 105 -5.82 -3.42 -6.23
CA GLU A 105 -6.66 -2.48 -6.94
C GLU A 105 -8.00 -3.14 -7.29
N SER A 106 -9.11 -2.51 -6.92
CA SER A 106 -10.45 -3.01 -7.20
C SER A 106 -11.44 -1.88 -7.48
N MET A 107 -12.32 -2.10 -8.45
CA MET A 107 -13.46 -1.20 -8.74
C MET A 107 -14.69 -1.52 -7.87
N HIS A 108 -14.81 -2.77 -7.41
CA HIS A 108 -15.94 -3.26 -6.64
C HIS A 108 -15.62 -3.21 -5.16
N VAL A 109 -15.69 -1.99 -4.61
CA VAL A 109 -15.39 -1.71 -3.19
C VAL A 109 -16.54 -0.92 -2.58
N ILE A 110 -16.97 -1.33 -1.40
CA ILE A 110 -17.96 -0.61 -0.58
C ILE A 110 -17.23 0.02 0.60
N PHE A 111 -17.40 1.32 0.81
CA PHE A 111 -16.72 2.08 1.86
C PHE A 111 -17.67 2.35 3.03
N TYR A 112 -17.17 2.17 4.24
CA TYR A 112 -17.87 2.54 5.46
C TYR A 112 -17.22 3.81 6.03
N GLU A 113 -17.75 4.95 5.61
CA GLU A 113 -17.40 6.28 6.09
C GLU A 113 -18.34 6.73 7.22
N SER A 114 -18.74 5.81 8.10
CA SER A 114 -19.42 6.19 9.34
C SER A 114 -18.38 6.75 10.28
N ASN A 115 -18.24 8.08 10.28
CA ASN A 115 -17.43 8.93 11.17
C ASN A 115 -17.00 8.19 12.46
N PRO A 116 -15.90 7.42 12.42
CA PRO A 116 -15.58 6.58 13.55
C PRO A 116 -14.67 7.43 14.43
N LYS A 117 -15.22 7.91 15.53
CA LYS A 117 -14.43 7.87 16.76
C LYS A 117 -14.13 6.39 16.96
N LEU A 118 -13.06 5.89 16.33
CA LEU A 118 -12.63 4.51 16.49
C LEU A 118 -12.35 4.35 17.98
N THR A 119 -13.21 3.58 18.64
CA THR A 119 -12.87 2.96 19.91
C THR A 119 -11.53 2.27 19.73
N GLU A 120 -10.63 2.49 20.68
CA GLU A 120 -9.23 2.07 20.72
C GLU A 120 -9.06 0.55 20.53
N GLU A 121 -9.21 0.04 19.31
CA GLU A 121 -8.52 -1.17 18.90
C GLU A 121 -7.20 -0.70 18.28
N VAL A 122 -6.21 -0.54 19.17
CA VAL A 122 -4.81 -0.41 18.78
C VAL A 122 -4.44 -1.72 18.09
N ILE A 123 -4.55 -1.77 16.77
CA ILE A 123 -3.87 -2.82 16.01
C ILE A 123 -2.40 -2.44 16.05
N ASP A 124 -1.66 -3.04 16.97
CA ASP A 124 -0.21 -2.91 17.05
C ASP A 124 0.42 -3.69 15.89
N VAL A 125 0.47 -3.04 14.71
CA VAL A 125 1.11 -3.58 13.49
C VAL A 125 2.62 -3.31 13.47
N ASP A 126 3.19 -2.73 14.54
CA ASP A 126 4.62 -2.46 14.63
C ASP A 126 5.42 -3.70 15.14
N SER A 127 4.74 -4.78 15.54
CA SER A 127 5.39 -6.06 15.80
C SER A 127 5.67 -6.78 14.48
N ILE A 128 6.96 -6.82 14.13
CA ILE A 128 7.57 -7.66 13.09
C ILE A 128 6.98 -9.09 13.06
N ASP A 129 6.49 -9.57 14.21
CA ASP A 129 5.72 -10.78 14.44
C ASP A 129 4.56 -11.01 13.44
N PHE A 130 3.84 -9.98 12.98
CA PHE A 130 2.71 -10.18 12.04
C PHE A 130 3.17 -10.56 10.63
N ILE A 131 4.35 -10.07 10.21
CA ILE A 131 4.97 -10.44 8.94
C ILE A 131 5.68 -11.79 9.09
N GLU A 132 6.33 -12.02 10.23
CA GLU A 132 7.06 -13.26 10.52
C GLU A 132 6.10 -14.46 10.62
N ASN A 133 4.96 -14.31 11.32
CA ASN A 133 3.90 -15.31 11.38
C ASN A 133 3.26 -15.58 10.01
N GLY A 134 3.08 -14.54 9.18
CA GLY A 134 2.58 -14.70 7.81
C GLY A 134 3.57 -15.41 6.88
N ILE A 135 4.88 -15.19 7.07
CA ILE A 135 5.95 -15.91 6.34
C ILE A 135 6.06 -17.35 6.82
N GLU A 136 5.88 -17.62 8.12
CA GLU A 136 5.86 -18.98 8.67
C GLU A 136 4.66 -19.80 8.17
N GLU A 137 3.46 -19.22 8.10
CA GLU A 137 2.26 -19.88 7.54
C GLU A 137 2.45 -20.22 6.05
N LEU A 138 3.02 -19.30 5.27
CA LEU A 138 3.36 -19.55 3.85
C LEU A 138 4.41 -20.67 3.71
N ASN A 139 5.44 -20.70 4.57
CA ASN A 139 6.46 -21.75 4.55
C ASN A 139 5.92 -23.13 4.97
N LEU A 140 4.98 -23.20 5.92
CA LEU A 140 4.36 -24.46 6.37
C LEU A 140 3.47 -25.10 5.29
N GLU A 141 2.84 -24.30 4.43
CA GLU A 141 2.07 -24.80 3.28
C GLU A 141 2.98 -25.28 2.13
N ASP A 142 4.13 -24.64 1.96
CA ASP A 142 5.11 -25.02 0.93
C ASP A 142 5.93 -26.26 1.34
N ILE A 143 6.28 -26.43 2.62
CA ILE A 143 6.91 -27.66 3.16
C ILE A 143 5.99 -28.88 2.98
N LYS A 144 4.66 -28.72 3.16
CA LYS A 144 3.68 -29.82 2.93
C LYS A 144 3.53 -30.19 1.46
N LYS A 145 3.85 -29.29 0.53
CA LYS A 145 3.87 -29.60 -0.91
C LYS A 145 5.17 -30.30 -1.31
N GLU A 146 6.30 -29.91 -0.73
CA GLU A 146 7.62 -30.46 -1.05
C GLU A 146 7.88 -31.87 -0.49
N GLU A 147 7.24 -32.28 0.62
CA GLU A 147 7.38 -33.65 1.15
C GLU A 147 6.83 -34.76 0.22
N SER A 148 6.20 -34.39 -0.91
CA SER A 148 5.67 -35.36 -1.89
C SER A 148 6.61 -35.68 -3.06
N ILE A 149 7.78 -35.02 -3.20
CA ILE A 149 8.71 -35.30 -4.32
C ILE A 149 10.18 -35.22 -3.86
N HIS A 150 10.70 -36.37 -3.41
CA HIS A 150 12.06 -36.90 -3.63
C HIS A 150 13.29 -35.98 -3.42
N GLY A 151 13.98 -36.17 -2.29
CA GLY A 151 15.38 -36.65 -2.25
C GLY A 151 16.54 -35.75 -2.74
N GLU A 152 17.39 -35.37 -1.78
CA GLU A 152 18.83 -35.05 -1.87
C GLU A 152 19.31 -33.72 -2.49
N SER A 153 19.81 -32.82 -1.63
CA SER A 153 21.20 -32.30 -1.63
C SER A 153 21.31 -30.98 -0.86
N SER A 154 21.47 -31.08 0.47
CA SER A 154 21.77 -29.96 1.36
C SER A 154 23.24 -29.55 1.25
N GLN A 155 23.60 -28.68 0.29
CA GLN A 155 24.92 -28.04 0.30
C GLN A 155 25.01 -26.64 -0.33
N SER A 156 23.90 -26.04 -0.80
CA SER A 156 23.91 -24.74 -1.48
C SER A 156 23.44 -23.53 -0.65
N TYR A 157 22.89 -23.73 0.56
CA TYR A 157 22.18 -22.65 1.27
C TYR A 157 23.01 -21.86 2.29
N GLN A 158 24.13 -22.39 2.78
CA GLN A 158 24.96 -21.66 3.75
C GLN A 158 25.83 -20.57 3.09
N GLU A 159 26.10 -20.64 1.79
CA GLU A 159 26.97 -19.68 1.10
C GLU A 159 26.25 -18.38 0.69
N VAL A 160 24.90 -18.39 0.67
CA VAL A 160 24.08 -17.22 0.26
C VAL A 160 23.82 -16.26 1.43
N LEU A 161 23.79 -16.76 2.67
CA LEU A 161 23.45 -15.97 3.86
C LEU A 161 24.61 -15.12 4.40
N HIS A 162 25.87 -15.46 4.12
CA HIS A 162 27.01 -14.72 4.67
C HIS A 162 27.31 -13.38 3.95
N ASN A 163 26.68 -13.12 2.80
CA ASN A 163 27.15 -12.06 1.88
C ASN A 163 26.27 -10.81 1.84
N LYS A 164 25.18 -10.73 2.63
CA LYS A 164 24.29 -9.56 2.64
C LYS A 164 24.46 -8.71 3.90
N THR A 165 25.63 -8.11 4.05
CA THR A 165 25.80 -6.86 4.82
C THR A 165 26.04 -5.72 3.84
N LEU A 166 25.18 -4.70 3.89
CA LEU A 166 25.27 -3.51 3.04
C LEU A 166 26.57 -2.76 3.35
N LYS A 167 27.61 -2.94 2.54
CA LYS A 167 28.79 -2.07 2.55
C LYS A 167 28.45 -0.76 1.84
N VAL A 168 28.32 0.32 2.60
CA VAL A 168 28.21 1.68 2.07
C VAL A 168 29.56 2.08 1.47
N ILE A 169 29.64 2.19 0.14
CA ILE A 169 30.82 2.72 -0.55
C ILE A 169 30.79 4.24 -0.45
N ARG A 170 31.74 4.84 0.29
CA ARG A 170 31.99 6.28 0.28
C ARG A 170 33.19 6.57 -0.60
N GLY A 171 32.98 7.37 -1.64
CA GLY A 171 34.02 7.80 -2.58
C GLY A 171 33.58 7.62 -4.02
N HIS A 172 32.80 8.56 -4.54
CA HIS A 172 32.52 8.62 -5.98
C HIS A 172 33.67 9.36 -6.68
N PRO A 173 34.20 8.87 -7.80
CA PRO A 173 35.24 9.57 -8.55
C PRO A 173 34.72 10.92 -9.04
N HIS A 174 35.54 11.97 -8.91
CA HIS A 174 35.16 13.36 -9.19
C HIS A 174 34.71 13.59 -10.64
N GLU A 175 35.17 12.76 -11.58
CA GLU A 175 34.83 12.81 -13.00
C GLU A 175 33.40 12.34 -13.29
N ALA A 176 32.79 11.56 -12.39
CA ALA A 176 31.42 11.05 -12.53
C ALA A 176 30.35 12.02 -11.97
N ILE A 177 30.75 13.21 -11.51
CA ILE A 177 29.83 14.24 -11.02
C ILE A 177 29.40 15.11 -12.21
N ILE A 178 28.22 14.82 -12.75
CA ILE A 178 27.61 15.62 -13.82
C ILE A 178 27.33 17.02 -13.28
N GLY A 179 27.91 18.06 -13.92
CA GLY A 179 27.69 19.47 -13.58
C GLY A 179 28.77 20.11 -12.71
N ASN A 180 30.01 19.60 -12.70
CA ASN A 180 31.11 20.16 -11.90
C ASN A 180 31.55 21.55 -12.43
N PRO A 181 31.43 22.64 -11.65
CA PRO A 181 31.68 24.02 -12.12
C PRO A 181 33.16 24.46 -12.04
N ARG A 182 34.12 23.52 -11.99
CA ARG A 182 35.57 23.80 -11.92
C ARG A 182 36.39 23.09 -13.02
N LEU A 183 35.81 22.93 -14.20
CA LEU A 183 36.54 22.78 -15.46
C LEU A 183 36.35 24.06 -16.28
#